data_AF-I4VTJ6-F1
#
_entry.id   AF-I4VTJ6-F1
#
_cell.length_a   1.000
_cell.length_b   1.000
_cell.length_c   1.000
_cell.angle_alpha   90.00
_cell.angle_beta   90.00
_cell.angle_gamma   90.00
#
_symmetry.space_group_name_H-M   'P 1'
#
loop_
_entity.id
_entity.type
_entity.pdbx_description
1 polymer ?
#
loop_
_entity_poly.entity_id
_entity_poly.type
_entity_poly.pdbx_seq_one_letter_code
_entity_poly.pdbx_strand_id
1 'polypeptide(L)'
;MVHIFFQPARASRRLFAMATALGVALVVGGCASVPPPDNAMNLAQNQLQAARDADAADYAPVDLGFAQDKFQQAQNAMAQRKYADAANLADESRADAELARAKARLGAARAQIQAKVQENARLRQQGEQDASSPAPAENDAPTENAAPQLDDMPAPAASALTAPAPGEGFQTVPSTPTQPDQTPDPTAQGSQP
;
A
#
# COMPACT_ATOMS: atom_id res chain seq x y z
N MET A 1 -76.51 7.24 -51.77
CA MET A 1 -76.52 8.52 -51.01
C MET A 1 -76.13 8.14 -49.58
N VAL A 2 -75.01 8.48 -48.95
CA VAL A 2 -73.82 9.32 -49.17
C VAL A 2 -72.74 8.66 -48.30
N HIS A 3 -71.52 8.50 -48.80
CA HIS A 3 -70.38 8.13 -47.96
C HIS A 3 -69.78 9.40 -47.35
N ILE A 4 -69.77 9.50 -46.03
CA ILE A 4 -69.10 10.58 -45.28
C ILE A 4 -67.71 10.06 -44.89
N PHE A 5 -66.67 10.59 -45.53
CA PHE A 5 -65.28 10.41 -45.09
C PHE A 5 -64.89 11.58 -44.18
N PHE A 6 -64.73 11.29 -42.89
CA PHE A 6 -64.21 12.22 -41.89
C PHE A 6 -62.70 12.39 -42.10
N GLN A 7 -62.23 13.61 -42.38
CA GLN A 7 -60.81 13.95 -42.33
C GLN A 7 -60.46 14.53 -40.95
N PRO A 8 -59.73 13.82 -40.08
CA PRO A 8 -59.04 14.44 -38.98
C PRO A 8 -57.65 14.93 -39.44
N ALA A 9 -57.03 15.80 -38.65
CA ALA A 9 -55.58 16.04 -38.63
C ALA A 9 -54.98 17.06 -39.62
N ARG A 10 -55.38 18.34 -39.51
CA ARG A 10 -54.46 19.47 -39.78
C ARG A 10 -53.79 20.04 -38.51
N ALA A 11 -54.48 19.99 -37.37
CA ALA A 11 -53.96 20.49 -36.09
C ALA A 11 -52.94 19.54 -35.43
N SER A 12 -53.19 18.22 -35.46
CA SER A 12 -52.29 17.22 -34.87
C SER A 12 -50.96 17.10 -35.61
N ARG A 13 -50.92 17.35 -36.93
CA ARG A 13 -49.68 17.31 -37.72
C ARG A 13 -48.71 18.46 -37.37
N ARG A 14 -49.23 19.62 -36.94
CA ARG A 14 -48.40 20.76 -36.48
C ARG A 14 -47.86 20.56 -35.06
N LEU A 15 -48.67 19.97 -34.18
CA LEU A 15 -48.26 19.60 -32.82
C LEU A 15 -47.19 18.52 -32.82
N PHE A 16 -47.34 17.47 -33.65
CA PHE A 16 -46.31 16.46 -33.83
C PHE A 16 -45.01 17.03 -34.40
N ALA A 17 -45.09 17.91 -35.41
CA ALA A 17 -43.91 18.53 -36.01
C ALA A 17 -43.11 19.39 -35.00
N MET A 18 -43.79 20.16 -34.14
CA MET A 18 -43.15 20.96 -33.08
C MET A 18 -42.57 20.09 -31.96
N ALA A 19 -43.25 19.01 -31.58
CA ALA A 19 -42.72 18.05 -30.60
C ALA A 19 -41.47 17.32 -31.11
N THR A 20 -41.43 16.94 -32.39
CA THR A 20 -40.21 16.37 -33.01
C THR A 20 -39.07 17.37 -33.11
N ALA A 21 -39.35 18.65 -33.42
CA ALA A 21 -38.30 19.68 -33.50
C ALA A 21 -37.67 19.96 -32.12
N LEU A 22 -38.48 19.99 -31.05
CA LEU A 22 -37.98 20.17 -29.69
C LEU A 22 -37.22 18.94 -29.18
N GLY A 23 -37.66 17.73 -29.54
CA GLY A 23 -36.96 16.48 -29.21
C GLY A 23 -35.59 16.35 -29.90
N VAL A 24 -35.45 16.79 -31.14
CA VAL A 24 -34.17 16.79 -31.87
C VAL A 24 -33.19 17.81 -31.27
N ALA A 25 -33.66 18.97 -30.79
CA ALA A 25 -32.80 19.96 -30.14
C ALA A 25 -32.20 19.47 -28.81
N LEU A 26 -32.93 18.66 -28.04
CA LEU A 26 -32.44 18.09 -26.77
C LEU A 26 -31.40 16.97 -26.98
N VAL A 27 -31.43 16.27 -28.13
CA VAL A 27 -30.42 15.27 -28.49
C VAL A 27 -29.12 15.93 -28.97
N VAL A 28 -29.17 17.13 -29.54
CA VAL A 28 -27.99 17.89 -30.00
C VAL A 28 -27.42 18.82 -28.91
N GLY A 29 -28.18 19.14 -27.87
CA GLY A 29 -27.77 20.03 -26.77
C GLY A 29 -26.73 19.46 -25.79
N GLY A 30 -26.29 18.21 -25.95
CA GLY A 30 -25.40 17.51 -25.03
C GLY A 30 -23.88 17.75 -25.19
N CYS A 31 -23.43 18.58 -26.13
CA CYS A 31 -22.00 18.93 -26.26
C CYS A 31 -21.79 20.43 -26.52
N ALA A 32 -22.57 21.29 -25.86
CA ALA A 32 -22.22 22.69 -25.74
C ALA A 32 -21.07 22.82 -24.71
N SER A 33 -19.84 22.88 -25.23
CA SER A 33 -18.57 23.10 -24.51
C SER A 33 -18.26 22.11 -23.39
N VAL A 34 -17.62 20.98 -23.73
CA VAL A 34 -16.81 20.24 -22.73
C VAL A 34 -15.62 21.14 -22.39
N PRO A 35 -15.48 21.65 -21.15
CA PRO A 35 -14.32 22.43 -20.77
C PRO A 35 -13.04 21.57 -20.79
N PRO A 36 -11.86 22.18 -20.94
CA PRO A 36 -10.59 21.45 -20.83
C PRO A 36 -10.50 20.64 -19.51
N PRO A 37 -10.14 19.34 -19.56
CA PRO A 37 -10.08 18.47 -18.38
C PRO A 37 -8.76 18.61 -17.60
N ASP A 38 -8.41 19.84 -17.20
CA ASP A 38 -7.12 20.12 -16.55
C ASP A 38 -6.94 19.33 -15.23
N ASN A 39 -8.02 19.10 -14.49
CA ASN A 39 -7.98 18.30 -13.28
C ASN A 39 -7.54 16.85 -13.54
N ALA A 40 -8.14 16.18 -14.54
CA ALA A 40 -7.79 14.81 -14.90
C ALA A 40 -6.34 14.71 -15.39
N MET A 41 -5.88 15.67 -16.21
CA MET A 41 -4.50 15.76 -16.68
C MET A 41 -3.51 15.89 -15.51
N ASN A 42 -3.80 16.77 -14.54
CA ASN A 42 -2.95 16.97 -13.38
C ASN A 42 -2.91 15.72 -12.47
N LEU A 43 -4.06 15.05 -12.26
CA LEU A 43 -4.12 13.81 -11.50
C LEU A 43 -3.30 12.70 -12.14
N ALA A 44 -3.42 12.52 -13.46
CA ALA A 44 -2.64 11.53 -14.21
C ALA A 44 -1.13 11.83 -14.12
N GLN A 45 -0.74 13.10 -14.27
CA GLN A 45 0.66 13.51 -14.13
C GLN A 45 1.20 13.24 -12.73
N ASN A 46 0.44 13.55 -11.69
CA ASN A 46 0.83 13.28 -10.30
C ASN A 46 1.02 11.78 -10.04
N GLN A 47 0.12 10.93 -10.55
CA GLN A 47 0.25 9.48 -10.37
C GLN A 47 1.42 8.90 -11.18
N LEU A 48 1.70 9.45 -12.37
CA LEU A 48 2.92 9.10 -13.11
C LEU A 48 4.19 9.41 -12.31
N GLN A 49 4.25 10.57 -11.65
CA GLN A 49 5.39 10.87 -10.76
C GLN A 49 5.42 9.92 -9.56
N ALA A 50 4.28 9.68 -8.90
CA ALA A 50 4.22 8.77 -7.77
C ALA A 50 4.60 7.32 -8.12
N ALA A 51 4.41 6.90 -9.37
CA ALA A 51 4.88 5.62 -9.88
C ALA A 51 6.41 5.63 -10.13
N ARG A 52 6.95 6.71 -10.70
CA ARG A 52 8.40 6.88 -10.88
C ARG A 52 9.14 6.92 -9.55
N ASP A 53 8.62 7.65 -8.57
CA ASP A 53 9.16 7.74 -7.21
C ASP A 53 9.14 6.40 -6.47
N ALA A 54 8.30 5.46 -6.91
CA ALA A 54 8.25 4.11 -6.40
C ALA A 54 9.14 3.12 -7.19
N ASP A 55 10.04 3.63 -8.02
CA ASP A 55 10.95 2.86 -8.87
C ASP A 55 10.21 1.92 -9.84
N ALA A 56 9.05 2.36 -10.35
CA ALA A 56 8.28 1.55 -11.30
C ALA A 56 9.02 1.27 -12.62
N ALA A 57 10.05 2.04 -12.96
CA ALA A 57 10.91 1.75 -14.10
C ALA A 57 11.67 0.42 -13.95
N ASP A 58 12.05 0.06 -12.72
CA ASP A 58 12.81 -1.17 -12.44
C ASP A 58 11.90 -2.36 -12.17
N TYR A 59 10.80 -2.12 -11.45
CA TYR A 59 9.95 -3.21 -10.95
C TYR A 59 8.65 -3.41 -11.76
N ALA A 60 8.20 -2.42 -12.53
CA ALA A 60 6.97 -2.46 -13.34
C ALA A 60 7.06 -1.66 -14.66
N PRO A 61 8.10 -1.88 -15.50
CA PRO A 61 8.37 -1.03 -16.66
C PRO A 61 7.25 -1.04 -17.71
N VAL A 62 6.58 -2.18 -17.88
CA VAL A 62 5.51 -2.34 -18.86
C VAL A 62 4.29 -1.49 -18.50
N ASP A 63 3.83 -1.57 -17.25
CA ASP A 63 2.68 -0.79 -16.78
C ASP A 63 2.99 0.71 -16.77
N LEU A 64 4.22 1.08 -16.37
CA LEU A 64 4.67 2.47 -16.42
C LEU A 64 4.71 2.99 -17.87
N GLY A 65 5.13 2.16 -18.83
CA GLY A 65 5.11 2.48 -20.26
C GLY A 65 3.69 2.75 -20.75
N PHE A 66 2.73 1.87 -20.44
CA PHE A 66 1.32 2.08 -20.79
C PHE A 66 0.75 3.39 -20.22
N ALA A 67 1.06 3.70 -18.96
CA ALA A 67 0.64 4.95 -18.34
C ALA A 67 1.20 6.17 -19.09
N GLN A 68 2.48 6.15 -19.48
CA GLN A 68 3.14 7.23 -20.19
C GLN A 68 2.58 7.39 -21.61
N ASP A 69 2.39 6.30 -22.33
CA ASP A 69 1.85 6.31 -23.69
C ASP A 69 0.42 6.85 -23.72
N LYS A 70 -0.43 6.45 -22.77
CA LYS A 70 -1.80 6.98 -22.65
C LYS A 70 -1.80 8.46 -22.25
N PHE A 71 -0.90 8.88 -21.37
CA PHE A 71 -0.76 10.31 -21.03
C PHE A 71 -0.31 11.14 -22.24
N GLN A 72 0.59 10.62 -23.06
CA GLN A 72 1.00 11.30 -24.29
C GLN A 72 -0.17 11.41 -25.28
N GLN A 73 -0.97 10.36 -25.42
CA GLN A 73 -2.19 10.40 -26.21
C GLN A 73 -3.20 11.41 -25.65
N ALA A 74 -3.35 11.51 -24.32
CA ALA A 74 -4.19 12.50 -23.67
C ALA A 74 -3.73 13.93 -23.98
N GLN A 75 -2.42 14.20 -23.91
CA GLN A 75 -1.84 15.50 -24.30
C GLN A 75 -2.10 15.84 -25.77
N ASN A 76 -1.99 14.85 -26.65
CA ASN A 76 -2.29 15.02 -28.08
C ASN A 76 -3.79 15.33 -28.30
N ALA A 77 -4.69 14.66 -27.57
CA ALA A 77 -6.12 14.92 -27.61
C ALA A 77 -6.47 16.32 -27.06
N MET A 78 -5.79 16.77 -25.99
CA MET A 78 -5.87 18.14 -25.46
C MET A 78 -5.49 19.17 -26.52
N ALA A 79 -4.37 18.96 -27.22
CA ALA A 79 -3.91 19.85 -28.29
C ALA A 79 -4.90 19.90 -29.47
N GLN A 80 -5.56 18.79 -29.76
CA GLN A 80 -6.61 18.68 -30.78
C GLN A 80 -7.99 19.17 -30.29
N ARG A 81 -8.10 19.67 -29.06
CA ARG A 81 -9.36 20.10 -28.40
C ARG A 81 -10.41 18.98 -28.29
N LYS A 82 -9.97 17.73 -28.29
CA LYS A 82 -10.79 16.54 -28.05
C LYS A 82 -10.85 16.26 -26.56
N TYR A 83 -11.55 17.14 -25.83
CA TYR A 83 -11.50 17.17 -24.36
C TYR A 83 -12.09 15.93 -23.69
N ALA A 84 -13.13 15.33 -24.26
CA ALA A 84 -13.69 14.08 -23.74
C ALA A 84 -12.68 12.92 -23.86
N ASP A 85 -12.05 12.77 -25.03
CA ASP A 85 -11.02 11.74 -25.26
C ASP A 85 -9.81 11.97 -24.36
N ALA A 86 -9.38 13.24 -24.20
CA ALA A 86 -8.29 13.60 -23.29
C ALA A 86 -8.58 13.21 -21.84
N ALA A 87 -9.81 13.45 -21.36
CA ALA A 87 -10.21 13.09 -20.01
C ALA A 87 -10.15 11.56 -19.80
N ASN A 88 -10.72 10.79 -20.74
CA ASN A 88 -10.73 9.33 -20.68
C ASN A 88 -9.30 8.76 -20.70
N LEU A 89 -8.45 9.23 -21.63
CA LEU A 89 -7.05 8.80 -21.74
C LEU A 89 -6.23 9.17 -20.50
N ALA A 90 -6.49 10.33 -19.89
CA ALA A 90 -5.84 10.74 -18.65
C ALA A 90 -6.28 9.85 -17.48
N ASP A 91 -7.56 9.51 -17.37
CA ASP A 91 -8.07 8.60 -16.33
C ASP A 91 -7.50 7.18 -16.48
N GLU A 92 -7.41 6.67 -17.71
CA GLU A 92 -6.76 5.38 -17.99
C GLU A 92 -5.27 5.42 -17.65
N SER A 93 -4.55 6.48 -18.05
CA SER A 93 -3.14 6.69 -17.69
C SER A 93 -2.94 6.72 -16.18
N ARG A 94 -3.84 7.39 -15.45
CA ARG A 94 -3.82 7.45 -13.99
C ARG A 94 -3.95 6.05 -13.38
N ALA A 95 -4.91 5.26 -13.87
CA ALA A 95 -5.13 3.89 -13.38
C ALA A 95 -3.92 2.98 -13.65
N ASP A 96 -3.32 3.08 -14.85
CA ASP A 96 -2.10 2.34 -15.20
C ASP A 96 -0.91 2.76 -14.32
N ALA A 97 -0.77 4.06 -14.03
CA ALA A 97 0.29 4.56 -13.15
C ALA A 97 0.12 4.06 -11.70
N GLU A 98 -1.11 4.01 -11.20
CA GLU A 98 -1.42 3.42 -9.89
C GLU A 98 -1.08 1.93 -9.84
N LEU A 99 -1.42 1.19 -10.90
CA LEU A 99 -1.05 -0.21 -11.04
C LEU A 99 0.47 -0.40 -11.05
N ALA A 100 1.18 0.41 -11.85
CA ALA A 100 2.64 0.39 -11.92
C ALA A 100 3.27 0.65 -10.55
N ARG A 101 2.79 1.67 -9.84
CA ARG A 101 3.24 2.01 -8.48
C ARG A 101 3.02 0.86 -7.49
N ALA A 102 1.83 0.24 -7.52
CA ALA A 102 1.51 -0.87 -6.63
C ALA A 102 2.41 -2.08 -6.90
N LYS A 103 2.60 -2.43 -8.18
CA LYS A 103 3.53 -3.50 -8.59
C LYS A 103 4.97 -3.17 -8.20
N ALA A 104 5.38 -1.92 -8.33
CA ALA A 104 6.72 -1.50 -7.98
C ALA A 104 7.02 -1.65 -6.48
N ARG A 105 6.11 -1.18 -5.64
CA ARG A 105 6.17 -1.38 -4.18
C ARG A 105 6.23 -2.86 -3.80
N LEU A 106 5.45 -3.71 -4.49
CA LEU A 106 5.48 -5.15 -4.26
C LEU A 106 6.84 -5.75 -4.68
N GLY A 107 7.38 -5.36 -5.83
CA GLY A 107 8.70 -5.77 -6.32
C GLY A 107 9.81 -5.38 -5.34
N ALA A 108 9.83 -4.12 -4.91
CA ALA A 108 10.77 -3.60 -3.93
C ALA A 108 10.68 -4.33 -2.59
N ALA A 109 9.47 -4.58 -2.07
CA ALA A 109 9.27 -5.33 -0.84
C ALA A 109 9.80 -6.77 -0.95
N ARG A 110 9.55 -7.44 -2.08
CA ARG A 110 10.09 -8.80 -2.34
C ARG A 110 11.61 -8.81 -2.39
N ALA A 111 12.22 -7.82 -3.04
CA ALA A 111 13.68 -7.69 -3.08
C ALA A 111 14.27 -7.47 -1.68
N GLN A 112 13.65 -6.61 -0.86
CA GLN A 112 14.06 -6.39 0.53
C GLN A 112 13.96 -7.66 1.38
N ILE A 113 12.85 -8.42 1.25
CA ILE A 113 12.68 -9.69 1.95
C ILE A 113 13.79 -10.68 1.55
N GLN A 114 14.08 -10.82 0.26
CA GLN A 114 15.13 -11.72 -0.22
C GLN A 114 16.51 -11.31 0.32
N ALA A 115 16.83 -10.01 0.31
CA ALA A 115 18.08 -9.51 0.87
C ALA A 115 18.19 -9.83 2.37
N LYS A 116 17.12 -9.62 3.14
CA LYS A 116 17.09 -9.94 4.58
C LYS A 116 17.18 -11.44 4.87
N VAL A 117 16.57 -12.28 4.03
CA VAL A 117 16.69 -13.74 4.16
C VAL A 117 18.13 -14.19 3.90
N GLN A 118 18.78 -13.65 2.86
CA GLN A 118 20.19 -13.95 2.57
C GLN A 118 21.12 -13.47 3.68
N GLU A 119 20.88 -12.28 4.22
CA GLU A 119 21.63 -11.72 5.36
C GLU A 119 21.49 -12.62 6.60
N ASN A 120 20.26 -13.04 6.96
CA ASN A 120 20.03 -13.97 8.06
C ASN A 120 20.73 -15.31 7.84
N ALA A 121 20.66 -15.87 6.63
CA ALA A 121 21.33 -17.13 6.31
C ALA A 121 22.86 -17.01 6.48
N ARG A 122 23.45 -15.90 6.01
CA ARG A 122 24.88 -15.61 6.19
C ARG A 122 25.27 -15.52 7.66
N LEU A 123 24.49 -14.80 8.47
CA LEU A 123 24.76 -14.65 9.90
C LEU A 123 24.69 -16.00 10.64
N ARG A 124 23.76 -16.87 10.27
CA ARG A 124 23.66 -18.23 10.84
C ARG A 124 24.88 -19.08 10.49
N GLN A 125 25.33 -19.03 9.24
CA GLN A 125 26.54 -19.74 8.81
C GLN A 125 27.79 -19.24 9.53
N GLN A 126 27.89 -17.93 9.78
CA GLN A 126 28.99 -17.35 10.56
C GLN A 126 28.97 -17.86 12.01
N GLY A 127 27.81 -17.84 12.67
CA GLY A 127 27.68 -18.40 14.02
C GLY A 127 28.03 -19.89 14.12
N GLU A 128 27.68 -20.68 13.10
CA GLU A 128 28.07 -22.09 13.00
C GLU A 128 29.59 -22.29 12.81
N GLN A 129 30.24 -21.41 12.04
CA GLN A 129 31.70 -21.42 11.82
C GLN A 129 32.48 -21.01 13.08
N ASP A 130 31.99 -19.98 13.78
CA ASP A 130 32.59 -19.54 15.05
C ASP A 130 32.44 -20.62 16.13
N ALA A 131 31.30 -21.33 16.16
CA ALA A 131 31.08 -22.45 17.08
C ALA A 131 31.89 -23.72 16.71
N SER A 132 32.22 -23.91 15.42
CA SER A 132 32.99 -25.05 14.93
C SER A 132 34.50 -24.81 14.91
N SER A 133 34.95 -23.57 15.12
CA SER A 133 36.37 -23.28 15.31
C SER A 133 36.81 -23.96 16.61
N PRO A 134 37.78 -24.89 16.58
CA PRO A 134 38.27 -25.49 17.80
C PRO A 134 38.76 -24.35 18.69
N ALA A 135 38.22 -24.27 19.91
CA ALA A 135 38.83 -23.48 20.98
C ALA A 135 40.34 -23.76 20.90
N PRO A 136 41.22 -22.74 20.95
CA PRO A 136 42.66 -22.95 20.86
C PRO A 136 42.99 -24.14 21.73
N ALA A 137 43.45 -25.23 21.11
CA ALA A 137 43.81 -26.42 21.86
C ALA A 137 44.84 -25.95 22.88
N GLU A 138 44.40 -25.90 24.13
CA GLU A 138 45.22 -25.63 25.30
C GLU A 138 46.15 -26.84 25.42
N ASN A 139 47.16 -26.88 24.56
CA ASN A 139 48.31 -27.78 24.62
C ASN A 139 49.34 -27.26 25.64
N ASP A 140 48.89 -26.44 26.59
CA ASP A 140 49.62 -26.13 27.80
C ASP A 140 48.89 -26.82 28.96
N ALA A 141 49.06 -28.14 29.06
CA ALA A 141 48.85 -28.81 30.33
C ALA A 141 49.76 -28.10 31.37
N PRO A 142 49.23 -27.51 32.45
CA PRO A 142 50.08 -26.99 33.50
C PRO A 142 50.79 -28.17 34.13
N THR A 143 52.11 -28.22 33.95
CA THR A 143 52.99 -29.09 34.71
C THR A 143 52.58 -29.03 36.18
N GLU A 144 52.28 -30.19 36.72
CA GLU A 144 51.95 -30.51 38.10
C GLU A 144 53.08 -30.09 39.05
N ASN A 145 53.27 -28.77 39.27
CA ASN A 145 54.08 -28.26 40.38
C ASN A 145 53.92 -26.73 40.58
N ALA A 146 52.78 -26.32 41.12
CA ALA A 146 52.64 -25.19 42.06
C ALA A 146 51.15 -24.98 42.31
N ALA A 147 50.70 -25.24 43.53
CA ALA A 147 49.40 -24.73 43.98
C ALA A 147 49.37 -23.21 43.75
N PRO A 148 48.32 -22.64 43.14
CA PRO A 148 48.16 -21.20 43.10
C PRO A 148 48.01 -20.72 44.55
N GLN A 149 48.98 -19.93 45.01
CA GLN A 149 48.80 -19.16 46.22
C GLN A 149 47.60 -18.24 45.99
N LEU A 150 46.60 -18.37 46.86
CA LEU A 150 45.47 -17.46 46.95
C LEU A 150 46.01 -16.08 47.39
N ASP A 151 46.50 -15.31 46.42
CA ASP A 151 46.67 -13.88 46.60
C ASP A 151 45.29 -13.22 46.52
N ASP A 152 44.92 -12.64 47.65
CA ASP A 152 43.66 -11.95 47.90
C ASP A 152 43.58 -10.71 46.99
N MET A 153 43.00 -10.87 45.80
CA MET A 153 42.84 -9.79 44.85
C MET A 153 41.63 -8.95 45.28
N PRO A 154 41.79 -7.66 45.63
CA PRO A 154 40.66 -6.83 46.03
C PRO A 154 39.70 -6.67 44.84
N ALA A 155 38.41 -6.97 45.08
CA ALA A 155 37.37 -6.75 44.09
C ALA A 155 37.41 -5.28 43.60
N PRO A 156 37.30 -5.01 42.29
CA PRO A 156 37.13 -3.65 41.81
C PRO A 156 35.86 -3.05 42.44
N ALA A 157 35.91 -1.77 42.82
CA ALA A 157 34.82 -1.06 43.50
C ALA A 157 33.48 -1.06 42.73
N ALA A 158 33.46 -1.54 41.48
CA ALA A 158 32.28 -1.72 40.66
C ALA A 158 31.43 -2.96 41.02
N SER A 159 31.94 -3.90 41.82
CA SER A 159 31.19 -5.09 42.26
C SER A 159 30.45 -4.92 43.59
N ALA A 160 30.54 -3.75 44.22
CA ALA A 160 29.66 -3.43 45.33
C ALA A 160 28.28 -3.08 44.76
N LEU A 161 27.30 -3.98 44.90
CA LEU A 161 25.90 -3.60 44.78
C LEU A 161 25.64 -2.46 45.78
N THR A 162 25.59 -1.23 45.30
CA THR A 162 25.07 -0.12 46.09
C THR A 162 23.59 -0.42 46.35
N ALA A 163 23.21 -0.49 47.62
CA ALA A 163 21.82 -0.62 47.99
C ALA A 163 21.09 0.67 47.56
N PRO A 164 19.96 0.60 46.84
CA PRO A 164 19.19 1.79 46.52
C PRO A 164 18.72 2.43 47.84
N ALA A 165 18.74 3.76 47.89
CA ALA A 165 18.24 4.51 49.03
C ALA A 165 16.78 4.08 49.34
N PRO A 166 16.40 3.91 50.62
CA PRO A 166 15.03 3.55 50.95
C PRO A 166 14.10 4.71 50.59
N GLY A 167 13.34 4.58 49.50
CA GLY A 167 12.32 5.57 49.16
C GLY A 167 11.78 5.59 47.72
N GLU A 168 12.48 5.05 46.73
CA GLU A 168 12.00 5.10 45.33
C GLU A 168 11.59 3.72 44.84
N GLY A 169 10.27 3.50 44.80
CA GLY A 169 9.65 2.27 44.33
C GLY A 169 9.96 2.00 42.86
N PHE A 170 10.14 0.72 42.54
CA PHE A 170 10.25 0.23 41.18
C PHE A 170 8.92 0.45 40.44
N GLN A 171 8.92 1.21 39.35
CA GLN A 171 7.82 1.16 38.38
C GLN A 171 7.86 -0.20 37.70
N THR A 172 6.89 -1.04 38.04
CA THR A 172 6.64 -2.30 37.34
C THR A 172 6.06 -1.99 35.96
N VAL A 173 6.73 -2.50 34.92
CA VAL A 173 6.21 -2.55 33.55
C VAL A 173 4.88 -3.32 33.52
N PRO A 174 3.83 -2.84 32.82
CA PRO A 174 2.59 -3.58 32.71
C PRO A 174 2.79 -4.73 31.70
N SER A 175 2.98 -5.94 32.22
CA SER A 175 2.80 -7.17 31.45
C SER A 175 1.29 -7.41 31.30
N THR A 176 0.76 -7.18 30.10
CA THR A 176 -0.54 -7.68 29.68
C THR A 176 -0.37 -9.07 29.04
N PRO A 177 -0.91 -10.14 29.65
CA PRO A 177 -1.26 -11.34 28.91
C PRO A 177 -2.78 -11.45 28.87
N THR A 178 -3.38 -11.15 27.72
CA THR A 178 -4.75 -11.59 27.43
C THR A 178 -4.66 -13.00 26.87
N GLN A 179 -4.70 -13.99 27.76
CA GLN A 179 -5.03 -15.37 27.39
C GLN A 179 -6.54 -15.57 27.63
N PRO A 180 -7.32 -15.97 26.61
CA PRO A 180 -8.72 -16.28 26.77
C PRO A 180 -8.84 -17.72 27.26
N ASP A 181 -9.33 -17.92 28.49
CA ASP A 181 -9.75 -19.24 28.92
C ASP A 181 -11.24 -19.25 29.24
N GLN A 182 -11.91 -20.10 28.47
CA GLN A 182 -13.23 -20.63 28.71
C GLN A 182 -13.19 -21.43 30.01
N THR A 183 -14.20 -21.28 30.86
CA THR A 183 -14.81 -22.44 31.53
C THR A 183 -16.21 -22.05 32.04
N PRO A 184 -17.14 -23.03 32.06
CA PRO A 184 -18.57 -22.81 32.13
C PRO A 184 -19.08 -22.79 33.57
N ASP A 185 -20.23 -22.17 33.80
CA ASP A 185 -21.10 -22.60 34.89
C ASP A 185 -22.58 -22.47 34.50
N PRO A 186 -23.40 -23.52 34.64
CA PRO A 186 -24.81 -23.50 34.34
C PRO A 186 -25.61 -23.28 35.63
N THR A 187 -26.44 -22.25 35.69
CA THR A 187 -27.74 -22.30 36.39
C THR A 187 -28.53 -21.02 36.16
N ALA A 188 -29.82 -21.22 35.86
CA ALA A 188 -31.00 -20.44 36.27
C ALA A 188 -30.78 -18.97 36.67
N GLN A 189 -31.54 -18.00 36.17
CA GLN A 189 -32.98 -17.85 36.35
C GLN A 189 -33.29 -16.48 35.72
N GLY A 190 -34.19 -16.34 34.75
CA GLY A 190 -35.63 -16.25 35.00
C GLY A 190 -36.11 -14.79 34.94
N SER A 191 -37.30 -14.60 34.34
CA SER A 191 -38.19 -13.42 34.37
C SER A 191 -37.72 -12.13 33.67
N GLN A 192 -38.19 -11.83 32.44
CA GLN A 192 -39.51 -11.27 32.04
C GLN A 192 -39.65 -9.75 32.29
N PRO A 193 -40.56 -9.05 31.59
CA PRO A 193 -41.18 -9.27 30.27
C PRO A 193 -40.65 -8.32 29.18
#